data_AF-A0A323UIT4-F1
#
_entry.id   AF-A0A323UIT4-F1
#
_cell.length_a   1.000
_cell.length_b   1.000
_cell.length_c   1.000
_cell.angle_alpha   90.00
_cell.angle_beta   90.00
_cell.angle_gamma   90.00
#
_symmetry.space_group_name_H-M   'P 1'
#
loop_
_entity.id
_entity.type
_entity.pdbx_description
1 polymer ?
#
loop_
_entity_poly.entity_id
_entity_poly.type
_entity_poly.pdbx_seq_one_letter_code
_entity_poly.pdbx_strand_id
1 'polypeptide(L)'
;MQTITESLDDLLRRVDELQPEEFRTRILDLKAELAACGSTFDVSAYVRDALRYRFLRERDVDAIYAGGVFVGKTPDNIVLNGIHLDAAVDAARIAEQEPDAGE
;
A
#
# COMPACT_ATOMS: atom_id res chain seq x y z
N MET A 1 -19.12 22.05 7.92
CA MET A 1 -17.74 21.51 7.98
C MET A 1 -17.81 20.14 8.63
N GLN A 2 -17.74 19.07 7.85
CA GLN A 2 -17.47 17.75 8.41
C GLN A 2 -15.96 17.70 8.68
N THR A 3 -15.56 17.76 9.94
CA THR A 3 -14.21 17.40 10.38
C THR A 3 -14.06 15.90 10.13
N ILE A 4 -13.32 15.53 9.10
CA ILE A 4 -12.95 14.14 8.86
C ILE A 4 -11.84 13.83 9.88
N THR A 5 -12.21 13.23 11.00
CA THR A 5 -11.29 12.76 12.06
C THR A 5 -10.56 11.47 11.69
N GLU A 6 -10.52 11.10 10.41
CA GLU A 6 -9.90 9.85 9.95
C GLU A 6 -8.43 10.11 9.63
N SER A 7 -7.51 9.34 10.24
CA SER A 7 -6.09 9.47 9.95
C SER A 7 -5.77 8.87 8.58
N LEU A 8 -4.66 9.28 7.96
CA LEU A 8 -4.19 8.67 6.71
C LEU A 8 -3.97 7.15 6.87
N ASP A 9 -3.51 6.72 8.04
CA ASP A 9 -3.26 5.29 8.34
C ASP A 9 -4.57 4.49 8.37
N ASP A 10 -5.62 5.05 8.98
CA ASP A 10 -6.95 4.42 9.02
C ASP A 10 -7.57 4.32 7.62
N LEU A 11 -7.42 5.37 6.81
CA LEU A 11 -7.89 5.38 5.43
C LEU A 11 -7.16 4.33 4.57
N LEU A 12 -5.85 4.22 4.75
CA LEU A 12 -5.02 3.24 4.03
C LEU A 12 -5.33 1.81 4.45
N ARG A 13 -5.61 1.54 5.72
CA ARG A 13 -6.04 0.22 6.19
C ARG A 13 -7.33 -0.29 5.55
N ARG A 14 -8.21 0.63 5.16
CA ARG A 14 -9.53 0.33 4.58
C ARG A 14 -9.57 0.47 3.07
N VAL A 15 -8.41 0.64 2.42
CA VAL A 15 -8.33 0.85 0.97
C VAL A 15 -8.98 -0.28 0.15
N ASP A 16 -8.94 -1.51 0.66
CA ASP A 16 -9.54 -2.69 0.03
C ASP A 16 -11.04 -2.83 0.32
N GLU A 17 -11.56 -2.15 1.35
CA GLU A 17 -12.98 -2.14 1.72
C GLU A 17 -13.76 -1.03 1.02
N LEU A 18 -13.07 0.03 0.61
CA LEU A 18 -13.65 1.22 0.00
C LEU A 18 -13.79 1.08 -1.50
N GLN A 19 -14.86 1.67 -2.05
CA GLN A 19 -14.95 1.84 -3.49
C GLN A 19 -13.83 2.79 -3.97
N PRO A 20 -13.21 2.55 -5.15
CA PRO A 20 -12.09 3.36 -5.63
C PRO A 20 -12.38 4.88 -5.68
N GLU A 21 -13.60 5.27 -6.03
CA GLU A 21 -14.03 6.68 -6.10
C GLU A 21 -14.17 7.33 -4.71
N GLU A 22 -14.58 6.54 -3.72
CA GLU A 22 -14.73 7.02 -2.34
C GLU A 22 -13.35 7.21 -1.70
N PHE A 23 -12.45 6.25 -1.86
CA PHE A 23 -11.06 6.37 -1.43
C PHE A 23 -10.36 7.58 -2.06
N ARG A 24 -10.59 7.80 -3.36
CA ARG A 24 -10.04 8.96 -4.09
C ARG A 24 -10.55 10.28 -3.53
N THR A 25 -11.85 10.39 -3.29
CA THR A 25 -12.47 11.59 -2.69
C THR A 25 -11.84 11.88 -1.33
N ARG A 26 -11.67 10.86 -0.48
CA ARG A 26 -11.07 11.03 0.83
C ARG A 26 -9.60 11.40 0.81
N ILE A 27 -8.82 10.84 -0.11
CA ILE A 27 -7.42 11.26 -0.31
C ILE A 27 -7.33 12.73 -0.73
N LEU A 28 -8.27 13.23 -1.55
CA LEU A 28 -8.31 14.64 -1.96
C LEU A 28 -8.69 15.57 -0.80
N ASP A 29 -9.67 15.18 0.00
CA ASP A 29 -10.06 15.91 1.20
C ASP A 29 -8.89 15.99 2.19
N LEU A 30 -8.25 14.85 2.48
CA LEU A 30 -7.11 14.77 3.39
C LEU A 30 -5.93 15.63 2.91
N LYS A 31 -5.68 15.63 1.59
CA LYS A 31 -4.66 16.50 0.98
C LYS A 31 -4.97 17.99 1.16
N ALA A 32 -6.23 18.38 1.04
CA ALA A 32 -6.65 19.77 1.25
C ALA A 32 -6.49 20.19 2.72
N GLU A 33 -6.81 19.31 3.66
CA GLU A 33 -6.64 19.53 5.09
C GLU A 33 -5.16 19.64 5.49
N LEU A 34 -4.31 18.73 4.97
CA LEU A 34 -2.86 18.77 5.21
C LEU A 34 -2.21 20.04 4.64
N ALA A 35 -2.69 20.52 3.49
CA ALA A 35 -2.24 21.78 2.90
C ALA A 35 -2.65 22.99 3.77
N ALA A 36 -3.84 22.98 4.35
CA ALA A 36 -4.30 24.03 5.27
C ALA A 36 -3.51 24.06 6.59
N CYS A 37 -3.00 22.90 7.04
CA CYS A 37 -2.17 22.79 8.24
C CYS A 37 -0.66 23.09 7.98
N GLY A 38 -0.27 23.43 6.75
CA GLY A 38 1.11 23.75 6.38
C GLY A 38 2.07 22.55 6.39
N SER A 39 1.54 21.32 6.32
CA SER A 39 2.35 20.11 6.30
C SER A 39 3.08 19.96 4.95
N THR A 40 4.34 19.52 4.97
CA THR A 40 5.12 19.15 3.77
C THR A 40 4.88 17.72 3.31
N PHE A 41 3.89 17.02 3.87
CA PHE A 41 3.62 15.62 3.56
C PHE A 41 3.10 15.48 2.13
N ASP A 42 3.87 14.83 1.26
CA ASP A 42 3.49 14.60 -0.13
C ASP A 42 2.61 13.35 -0.28
N VAL A 43 1.30 13.56 -0.13
CA VAL A 43 0.27 12.54 -0.37
C VAL A 43 0.39 11.94 -1.78
N SER A 44 0.88 12.70 -2.77
CA SER A 44 0.96 12.22 -4.16
C SER A 44 2.03 11.14 -4.36
N ALA A 45 3.12 11.19 -3.58
CA ALA A 45 4.13 10.14 -3.57
C ALA A 45 3.55 8.83 -3.00
N TYR A 46 2.84 8.89 -1.87
CA TYR A 46 2.19 7.74 -1.25
C TYR A 46 1.14 7.10 -2.16
N VAL A 47 0.31 7.92 -2.83
CA VAL A 47 -0.68 7.42 -3.79
C VAL A 47 0.03 6.73 -4.96
N ARG A 48 1.12 7.28 -5.47
CA ARG A 48 1.89 6.66 -6.56
C ARG A 48 2.46 5.30 -6.15
N ASP A 49 2.99 5.19 -4.94
CA ASP A 49 3.54 3.94 -4.44
C ASP A 49 2.45 2.90 -4.16
N ALA A 50 1.29 3.32 -3.63
CA ALA A 50 0.12 2.46 -3.48
C ALA A 50 -0.40 1.92 -4.83
N LEU A 51 -0.41 2.76 -5.89
CA LEU A 51 -0.79 2.33 -7.24
C LEU A 51 0.20 1.30 -7.83
N ARG A 52 1.50 1.50 -7.61
CA ARG A 52 2.55 0.54 -8.01
C ARG A 52 2.37 -0.80 -7.28
N TYR A 53 2.07 -0.75 -5.99
CA TYR A 53 1.78 -1.94 -5.19
C TYR A 53 0.57 -2.69 -5.73
N ARG A 54 -0.55 -2.00 -5.94
CA ARG A 54 -1.77 -2.60 -6.51
C ARG A 54 -1.53 -3.24 -7.87
N PHE A 55 -0.75 -2.58 -8.73
CA PHE A 55 -0.39 -3.14 -10.04
C PHE A 55 0.25 -4.53 -9.90
N LEU A 56 1.24 -4.68 -9.02
CA LEU A 56 1.93 -5.94 -8.77
C LEU A 56 1.03 -6.98 -8.09
N ARG A 57 0.19 -6.55 -7.14
CA ARG A 57 -0.75 -7.40 -6.41
C ARG A 57 -1.82 -8.02 -7.30
N GLU A 58 -2.37 -7.24 -8.23
CA GLU A 58 -3.47 -7.66 -9.11
C GLU A 58 -2.98 -8.39 -10.38
N ARG A 59 -1.66 -8.58 -10.58
CA ARG A 59 -1.16 -9.33 -11.75
C ARG A 59 -1.54 -10.81 -11.65
N ASP A 60 -1.99 -11.35 -12.77
CA ASP A 60 -2.16 -12.78 -12.95
C ASP A 60 -0.78 -13.45 -13.07
N VAL A 61 -0.50 -14.46 -12.25
CA VAL A 61 0.78 -15.21 -12.28
C VAL A 61 0.89 -16.02 -13.57
N ASP A 62 -0.25 -16.43 -14.15
CA ASP A 62 -0.28 -17.19 -15.40
C ASP A 62 0.14 -16.32 -16.60
N ALA A 63 0.18 -15.00 -16.44
CA ALA A 63 0.73 -14.08 -17.44
C ALA A 63 2.27 -14.11 -17.54
N ILE A 64 2.97 -14.96 -16.75
CA ILE A 64 4.42 -15.18 -16.87
C ILE A 64 4.84 -15.45 -18.32
N TYR A 65 4.01 -16.16 -19.09
CA TYR A 65 4.28 -16.50 -20.48
C TYR A 65 4.17 -15.33 -21.46
N ALA A 66 3.49 -14.24 -21.09
CA ALA A 66 3.29 -13.05 -21.91
C ALA A 66 4.34 -11.94 -21.64
N GLY A 67 5.16 -12.11 -20.60
CA GLY A 67 6.08 -11.09 -20.11
C GLY A 67 5.38 -10.04 -19.23
N GLY A 68 6.06 -9.57 -18.20
CA GLY A 68 5.50 -8.61 -17.24
C GLY A 68 6.45 -8.28 -16.09
N VAL A 69 6.00 -7.38 -15.22
CA VAL A 69 6.71 -7.04 -13.97
C VAL A 69 6.02 -7.76 -12.82
N PHE A 70 6.80 -8.47 -12.02
CA PHE A 70 6.34 -9.34 -10.94
C PHE A 70 7.22 -9.18 -9.70
N VAL A 71 6.70 -9.63 -8.55
CA VAL A 71 7.47 -9.74 -7.31
C VAL A 71 7.84 -11.20 -7.08
N GLY A 72 9.13 -11.44 -6.84
CA GLY A 72 9.64 -12.76 -6.48
C GLY A 72 10.04 -12.82 -5.01
N LYS A 73 9.81 -13.96 -4.36
CA LYS A 73 10.35 -14.25 -3.03
C LYS A 73 11.62 -15.08 -3.18
N THR A 74 12.72 -14.58 -2.62
CA THR A 74 13.99 -15.31 -2.49
C THR A 74 14.17 -15.78 -1.04
N PRO A 75 14.89 -16.90 -0.81
CA PRO A 75 15.54 -17.80 -1.78
C PRO A 75 14.60 -18.78 -2.48
N ASP A 76 13.30 -18.74 -2.17
CA ASP A 76 12.31 -19.71 -2.64
C ASP A 76 12.09 -19.69 -4.18
N ASN A 77 12.51 -18.62 -4.86
CA ASN A 77 12.39 -18.42 -6.31
C ASN A 77 10.95 -18.53 -6.83
N ILE A 78 9.98 -18.11 -6.03
CA ILE A 78 8.56 -18.12 -6.38
C ILE A 78 8.06 -16.72 -6.72
N VAL A 79 7.16 -16.60 -7.69
CA VAL A 79 6.44 -15.35 -7.97
C VAL A 79 5.23 -15.25 -7.03
N LEU A 80 5.00 -14.07 -6.45
CA LEU A 80 3.90 -13.79 -5.54
C LEU A 80 2.94 -12.75 -6.13
N ASN A 81 1.64 -12.92 -5.87
CA ASN A 81 0.58 -11.96 -6.14
C ASN A 81 -0.51 -12.04 -5.06
N GLY A 82 -1.50 -11.14 -5.15
CA GLY A 82 -2.68 -11.13 -4.27
C GLY A 82 -2.35 -11.26 -2.78
N ILE A 83 -3.10 -12.13 -2.10
CA ILE A 83 -2.99 -12.35 -0.66
C ILE A 83 -1.61 -12.92 -0.27
N HIS A 84 -0.98 -13.73 -1.13
CA HIS A 84 0.34 -14.28 -0.84
C HIS A 84 1.43 -13.22 -0.85
N LEU A 85 1.31 -12.22 -1.73
CA LEU A 85 2.18 -11.05 -1.73
C LEU A 85 1.96 -10.22 -0.46
N ASP A 86 0.70 -9.93 -0.11
CA ASP A 86 0.35 -9.16 1.09
C ASP A 86 0.96 -9.80 2.35
N ALA A 87 0.73 -11.10 2.55
CA ALA A 87 1.23 -11.83 3.71
C ALA A 87 2.77 -11.87 3.77
N ALA A 88 3.45 -11.98 2.62
CA ALA A 88 4.91 -11.99 2.58
C ALA A 88 5.51 -10.62 2.93
N VAL A 89 4.87 -9.54 2.49
CA VAL A 89 5.28 -8.17 2.81
C VAL A 89 5.07 -7.90 4.30
N ASP A 90 3.91 -8.25 4.85
CA ASP A 90 3.62 -8.06 6.27
C ASP A 90 4.60 -8.83 7.17
N ALA A 91 4.87 -10.09 6.82
CA ALA A 91 5.86 -10.91 7.54
C ALA A 91 7.26 -10.28 7.50
N ALA A 92 7.69 -9.76 6.34
CA ALA A 92 8.99 -9.09 6.21
C ALA A 92 9.04 -7.78 7.01
N ARG A 93 7.98 -6.96 6.98
CA ARG A 93 7.90 -5.72 7.76
C ARG A 93 7.96 -5.98 9.27
N ILE A 94 7.28 -7.01 9.76
CA ILE A 94 7.33 -7.40 11.17
C ILE A 94 8.75 -7.85 11.54
N ALA A 95 9.38 -8.69 10.70
CA ALA A 95 10.74 -9.17 10.93
C ALA A 95 11.79 -8.05 10.93
N GLU A 96 11.61 -7.01 10.10
CA GLU A 96 12.49 -5.82 10.11
C GLU A 96 12.26 -4.91 11.33
N GLN A 97 11.07 -4.95 11.94
CA GLN A 97 10.68 -4.10 13.08
C GLN A 97 10.98 -4.70 14.45
N GLU A 98 11.43 -5.96 14.53
CA GLU A 98 12.03 -6.48 15.75
C GLU A 98 13.54 -6.18 15.73
N PRO A 99 14.02 -5.03 16.28
CA PRO A 99 15.42 -4.92 16.62
C PRO A 99 15.64 -5.89 17.78
N ASP A 100 16.31 -6.99 17.50
CA ASP A 100 17.20 -7.69 18.42
C ASP A 100 16.85 -7.53 19.91
N ALA A 101 15.79 -8.21 20.35
CA ALA A 101 15.59 -8.47 21.77
C ALA A 101 16.52 -9.64 22.17
N GLY A 102 17.83 -9.40 22.18
CA GLY A 102 18.78 -10.41 22.66
C GLY A 102 20.26 -10.07 22.55
N GLU A 103 20.81 -9.38 23.56
CA GLU A 103 21.76 -9.99 24.53
C GLU A 103 21.98 -9.12 25.77
#